data_AF-A0A976MC28-F1
#
_entry.id   AF-A0A976MC28-F1
#
_cell.length_a   1.000
_cell.length_b   1.000
_cell.length_c   1.000
_cell.angle_alpha   90.00
_cell.angle_beta   90.00
_cell.angle_gamma   90.00
#
_symmetry.space_group_name_H-M   'P 1'
#
loop_
_entity.id
_entity.type
_entity.pdbx_description
1 polymer ?
#
loop_
_entity_poly.entity_id
_entity_poly.type
_entity_poly.pdbx_seq_one_letter_code
_entity_poly.pdbx_strand_id
1 'polypeptide(L)'
;MLNLLPLRNPAHSLLYGKTGLQRIRVGKHRKVIEVDTKSIEEIYNHTREDVTLHNNFVPLKHRNFMEYKLVAYQLIEAFENPEKSFKTTLSGIAFFDRLSQLYSNKMRQTEVDAIVSTKDTSLSFPIQGKNL
;
A
#
# COMPACT_ATOMS: atom_id res chain seq x y z
N MET A 1 22.96 -8.38 2.33
CA MET A 1 22.43 -9.63 2.92
C MET A 1 23.00 -10.85 2.19
N LEU A 2 23.13 -11.97 2.90
CA LEU A 2 23.54 -13.27 2.36
C LEU A 2 22.31 -14.11 1.99
N ASN A 3 22.48 -15.08 1.08
CA ASN A 3 21.41 -15.99 0.67
C ASN A 3 21.30 -17.19 1.63
N LEU A 4 21.00 -16.92 2.90
CA LEU A 4 20.93 -17.90 3.98
C LEU A 4 19.62 -17.73 4.73
N LEU A 5 18.62 -18.54 4.39
CA LEU A 5 17.32 -18.53 5.06
C LEU A 5 17.29 -19.67 6.11
N PRO A 6 17.02 -19.41 7.39
CA PRO A 6 17.07 -20.44 8.42
C PRO A 6 15.98 -21.49 8.24
N LEU A 7 16.27 -22.75 8.57
CA LEU A 7 15.26 -23.81 8.56
C LEU A 7 14.17 -23.54 9.61
N ARG A 8 12.90 -23.74 9.24
CA ARG A 8 11.73 -23.48 10.09
C ARG A 8 11.40 -24.59 11.08
N ASN A 9 12.07 -25.74 10.96
CA ASN A 9 11.79 -26.90 11.80
C ASN A 9 12.06 -26.55 13.27
N PRO A 10 11.30 -27.08 14.23
CA PRO A 10 11.48 -26.76 15.65
C PRO A 10 12.87 -27.04 16.20
N ALA A 11 13.63 -27.96 15.57
CA ALA A 11 15.01 -28.26 15.91
C ALA A 11 16.00 -27.14 15.58
N HIS A 12 15.69 -26.28 14.59
CA HIS A 12 16.56 -25.18 14.16
C HIS A 12 16.01 -23.81 14.55
N SER A 13 14.70 -23.60 14.38
CA SER A 13 14.02 -22.35 14.72
C SER A 13 12.88 -22.64 15.71
N LEU A 14 13.24 -22.70 16.99
CA LEU A 14 12.28 -22.95 18.06
C LEU A 14 11.23 -21.82 18.11
N LEU A 15 9.96 -22.19 18.25
CA LEU A 15 8.79 -21.29 18.26
C LEU A 15 8.49 -20.57 16.94
N TYR A 16 9.13 -20.96 15.82
CA TYR A 16 8.75 -20.43 14.51
C TYR A 16 7.25 -20.69 14.24
N GLY A 17 6.53 -19.64 13.84
CA GLY A 17 5.11 -19.74 13.47
C GLY A 17 4.14 -19.96 14.65
N LYS A 18 4.61 -19.93 15.91
CA LYS A 18 3.72 -19.96 17.08
C LYS A 18 3.01 -18.62 17.31
N THR A 19 3.57 -17.54 16.79
CA THR A 19 2.99 -16.19 16.80
C THR A 19 2.74 -15.69 15.38
N GLY A 20 1.75 -14.81 15.22
CA GLY A 20 1.47 -14.15 13.93
C GLY A 20 2.46 -13.04 13.56
N LEU A 21 3.50 -12.82 14.37
CA LEU A 21 4.49 -11.76 14.17
C LEU A 21 5.89 -12.31 14.42
N GLN A 22 6.86 -11.78 13.67
CA GLN A 22 8.29 -11.89 13.95
C GLN A 22 8.89 -10.50 14.19
N ARG A 23 9.98 -10.46 14.95
CA ARG A 23 10.63 -9.21 15.34
C ARG A 23 12.10 -9.25 14.99
N ILE A 24 12.60 -8.17 14.39
CA ILE A 24 14.02 -7.99 14.10
C ILE A 24 14.51 -6.69 14.72
N ARG A 25 15.79 -6.67 15.11
CA ARG A 25 16.48 -5.47 15.57
C ARG A 25 17.38 -4.96 14.45
N VAL A 26 17.25 -3.70 14.08
CA VAL A 26 17.91 -3.11 12.91
C VAL A 26 18.87 -1.99 13.30
N GLY A 27 20.06 -2.01 12.69
CA GLY A 27 21.08 -0.97 12.79
C GLY A 27 21.78 -0.87 14.14
N LYS A 28 22.65 0.14 14.27
CA LYS A 28 23.44 0.39 15.49
C LYS A 28 22.57 0.65 16.73
N HIS A 29 21.43 1.33 16.53
CA HIS A 29 20.49 1.68 17.60
C HIS A 29 19.52 0.55 17.97
N ARG A 30 19.62 -0.62 17.31
CA ARG A 30 18.78 -1.81 17.60
C ARG A 30 17.28 -1.49 17.59
N LYS A 31 16.82 -0.67 16.64
CA LYS A 31 15.40 -0.35 16.47
C LYS A 31 14.62 -1.63 16.19
N VAL A 32 13.47 -1.82 16.82
CA VAL A 32 12.63 -3.00 16.63
C VAL A 32 11.69 -2.78 15.46
N ILE A 33 11.65 -3.75 14.55
CA ILE A 33 10.66 -3.83 13.46
C ILE A 33 9.89 -5.12 13.65
N GLU A 34 8.56 -5.01 13.62
CA GLU A 34 7.65 -6.15 13.61
C GLU A 34 7.23 -6.44 12.18
N VAL A 35 7.19 -7.72 11.82
CA VAL A 35 6.86 -8.21 10.48
C VAL A 35 5.84 -9.33 10.63
N ASP A 36 4.79 -9.32 9.80
CA ASP A 36 3.81 -10.40 9.76
C ASP A 36 4.48 -11.72 9.37
N THR A 37 4.15 -12.79 10.10
CA THR A 37 4.67 -14.13 9.81
C THR A 37 4.28 -14.58 8.39
N LYS A 38 3.11 -14.17 7.87
CA LYS A 38 2.67 -14.52 6.51
C LYS A 38 3.60 -13.99 5.42
N SER A 39 4.04 -12.73 5.55
CA SER A 39 5.00 -12.14 4.60
C SER A 39 6.34 -12.87 4.62
N ILE A 40 6.74 -13.40 5.78
CA ILE A 40 7.97 -14.19 5.91
C ILE A 40 7.77 -15.58 5.31
N GLU A 41 6.61 -16.20 5.49
CA GLU A 41 6.26 -17.48 4.85
C GLU A 41 6.27 -17.41 3.33
N GLU A 42 5.87 -16.27 2.75
CA GLU A 42 5.98 -16.03 1.31
C GLU A 42 7.43 -16.12 0.81
N ILE A 43 8.41 -15.66 1.61
CA ILE A 43 9.84 -15.80 1.28
C ILE A 43 10.24 -17.29 1.24
N TYR A 44 9.67 -18.12 2.12
CA TYR A 44 9.94 -19.56 2.12
C TYR A 44 9.35 -20.28 0.90
N ASN A 45 8.36 -19.72 0.19
CA ASN A 45 7.88 -20.29 -1.08
C ASN A 45 8.93 -20.17 -2.20
N HIS A 46 9.96 -19.34 -1.99
CA HIS A 46 11.02 -19.06 -2.96
C HIS A 46 12.32 -19.84 -2.69
N THR A 47 12.32 -20.75 -1.73
CA THR A 47 13.52 -21.54 -1.37
C THR A 47 13.84 -22.63 -2.40
N ARG A 48 15.13 -22.98 -2.47
CA ARG A 48 15.61 -24.25 -3.03
C ARG A 48 15.64 -25.28 -1.92
N GLU A 49 14.85 -26.34 -2.05
CA GLU A 49 14.80 -27.44 -1.06
C GLU A 49 15.88 -28.50 -1.29
N ASP A 50 16.51 -28.49 -2.46
CA ASP A 50 17.53 -29.43 -2.89
C ASP A 50 18.94 -29.12 -2.35
N VAL A 51 19.13 -27.93 -1.78
CA VAL A 51 20.43 -27.48 -1.24
C VAL A 51 20.27 -27.06 0.20
N THR A 52 21.09 -27.64 1.07
CA THR A 52 21.25 -27.20 2.46
C THR A 52 22.62 -26.56 2.63
N LEU A 53 22.63 -25.39 3.29
CA LEU A 53 23.84 -24.62 3.56
C LEU A 53 24.07 -24.56 5.06
N HIS A 54 25.31 -24.79 5.48
CA HIS A 54 25.73 -24.71 6.88
C HIS A 54 24.81 -25.49 7.85
N ASN A 55 24.32 -26.66 7.39
CA ASN A 55 23.40 -27.60 8.06
C ASN A 55 22.04 -27.05 8.54
N ASN A 56 21.86 -25.74 8.62
CA ASN A 56 20.72 -25.09 9.25
C ASN A 56 20.00 -24.09 8.33
N PHE A 57 20.49 -23.89 7.11
CA PHE A 57 19.98 -22.88 6.19
C PHE A 57 19.63 -23.49 4.83
N VAL A 58 18.68 -22.85 4.16
CA VAL A 58 18.32 -23.10 2.77
C VAL A 58 18.49 -21.80 1.97
N PRO A 59 19.01 -21.86 0.74
CA PRO A 59 19.11 -20.69 -0.11
C PRO A 59 17.77 -20.42 -0.81
N LEU A 60 17.53 -19.15 -1.14
CA LEU A 60 16.53 -18.75 -2.11
C LEU A 60 16.99 -19.06 -3.54
N LYS A 61 16.03 -19.25 -4.46
CA LYS A 61 16.29 -19.27 -5.90
C LYS A 61 16.97 -17.96 -6.30
N HIS A 62 17.98 -18.03 -7.18
CA HIS A 62 18.84 -16.89 -7.51
C HIS A 62 18.03 -15.67 -8.01
N ARG A 63 17.06 -15.89 -8.88
CA ARG A 63 16.16 -14.84 -9.38
C ARG A 63 15.50 -14.06 -8.24
N ASN A 64 14.83 -14.76 -7.33
CA ASN A 64 14.09 -14.15 -6.24
C ASN A 64 15.04 -13.46 -5.25
N PHE A 65 16.18 -14.08 -4.95
CA PHE A 65 17.22 -13.45 -4.14
C PHE A 65 17.71 -12.12 -4.73
N MET A 66 17.90 -12.06 -6.05
CA MET A 66 18.31 -10.85 -6.74
C MET A 66 17.19 -9.81 -6.81
N GLU A 67 15.94 -10.22 -7.02
CA GLU A 67 14.77 -9.32 -6.96
C GLU A 67 14.69 -8.62 -5.59
N TYR A 68 14.82 -9.37 -4.47
CA TYR A 68 14.85 -8.77 -3.14
C TYR A 68 16.04 -7.80 -2.95
N LYS A 69 17.21 -8.14 -3.49
CA LYS A 69 18.38 -7.25 -3.44
C LYS A 69 18.16 -5.97 -4.22
N LEU A 70 17.54 -6.04 -5.40
CA LEU A 70 17.26 -4.87 -6.23
C LEU A 70 16.28 -3.93 -5.53
N VAL A 71 15.20 -4.46 -4.95
CA VAL A 71 14.25 -3.66 -4.18
C VAL A 71 14.95 -2.99 -2.99
N ALA A 72 15.75 -3.73 -2.23
CA ALA A 72 16.51 -3.16 -1.11
C ALA A 72 17.49 -2.06 -1.58
N TYR A 73 18.17 -2.26 -2.70
CA TYR A 73 19.08 -1.28 -3.29
C TYR A 73 18.34 -0.01 -3.70
N GLN A 74 17.20 -0.12 -4.38
CA GLN A 74 16.38 1.03 -4.78
C GLN A 74 15.88 1.84 -3.58
N LEU A 75 15.51 1.19 -2.47
CA LEU A 75 15.12 1.89 -1.25
C LEU A 75 16.29 2.63 -0.59
N ILE A 76 17.50 2.05 -0.63
CA ILE A 76 18.72 2.71 -0.14
C ILE A 76 19.04 3.92 -1.02
N GLU A 77 19.05 3.74 -2.34
CA GLU A 77 19.33 4.81 -3.31
C GLU A 77 18.33 5.97 -3.19
N ALA A 78 17.03 5.65 -3.01
CA ALA A 78 15.97 6.64 -2.81
C ALA A 78 16.13 7.42 -1.50
N PHE A 79 16.66 6.78 -0.46
CA PHE A 79 16.98 7.43 0.82
C PHE A 79 18.21 8.33 0.72
N GLU A 80 19.25 7.88 0.01
CA GLU A 80 20.49 8.65 -0.19
C GLU A 80 20.29 9.86 -1.12
N ASN A 81 19.37 9.77 -2.10
CA ASN A 81 19.09 10.82 -3.07
C ASN A 81 17.64 11.33 -2.98
N PRO A 82 17.27 12.06 -1.90
CA PRO A 82 15.88 12.45 -1.65
C PRO A 82 15.31 13.42 -2.68
N GLU A 83 16.15 14.19 -3.38
CA GLU A 83 15.68 15.15 -4.40
C GLU A 83 15.20 14.47 -5.68
N LYS A 84 15.70 13.26 -5.96
CA LYS A 84 15.34 12.47 -7.15
C LYS A 84 14.31 11.40 -6.85
N SER A 85 13.99 11.17 -5.57
CA SER A 85 13.06 10.12 -5.17
C SER A 85 11.65 10.66 -5.00
N PHE A 86 10.67 9.83 -5.37
CA PHE A 86 9.28 10.12 -5.11
C PHE A 86 8.98 9.91 -3.62
N LYS A 87 8.15 10.79 -3.05
CA LYS A 87 7.68 10.66 -1.66
C LYS A 87 6.81 9.42 -1.42
N THR A 88 6.30 8.80 -2.49
CA THR A 88 5.42 7.63 -2.44
C THR A 88 5.86 6.61 -3.48
N THR A 89 5.61 5.33 -3.18
CA THR A 89 5.81 4.22 -4.12
C THR A 89 4.64 4.04 -5.09
N LEU A 90 3.54 4.77 -4.88
CA LEU A 90 2.35 4.67 -5.71
C LEU A 90 2.57 5.29 -7.09
N SER A 91 2.44 4.49 -8.14
CA SER A 91 2.52 4.94 -9.53
C SER A 91 1.13 5.29 -10.09
N GLY A 92 1.06 6.34 -10.91
CA GLY A 92 -0.06 6.52 -11.85
C GLY A 92 -1.41 6.85 -11.19
N ILE A 93 -1.41 7.67 -10.14
CA ILE A 93 -2.67 8.10 -9.50
C ILE A 93 -3.41 9.10 -10.43
N ALA A 94 -4.19 8.57 -11.37
CA ALA A 94 -4.98 9.35 -12.33
C ALA A 94 -6.48 9.44 -11.97
N PHE A 95 -6.90 8.90 -10.82
CA PHE A 95 -8.31 8.84 -10.45
C PHE A 95 -8.84 10.14 -9.82
N PHE A 96 -7.97 11.07 -9.42
CA PHE A 96 -8.39 12.35 -8.82
C PHE A 96 -9.18 13.23 -9.79
N ASP A 97 -8.82 13.22 -11.07
CA ASP A 97 -9.57 13.96 -12.10
C ASP A 97 -10.98 13.41 -12.25
N ARG A 98 -11.13 12.08 -12.22
CA ARG A 98 -12.44 11.42 -12.25
C ARG A 98 -13.26 11.75 -11.00
N LEU A 99 -12.65 11.78 -9.83
CA LEU A 99 -13.30 12.19 -8.58
C LEU A 99 -13.81 13.62 -8.67
N SER A 100 -12.98 14.55 -9.18
CA SER A 100 -13.35 15.95 -9.37
C SER A 100 -14.55 16.10 -10.33
N GLN A 101 -14.54 15.35 -11.43
CA GLN A 101 -15.64 15.34 -12.40
C GLN A 101 -16.94 14.78 -11.79
N LEU A 102 -16.85 13.64 -11.08
CA LEU A 102 -18.01 13.03 -10.42
C LEU A 102 -18.62 13.97 -9.38
N TYR A 103 -17.79 14.63 -8.58
CA TYR A 103 -18.23 15.61 -7.58
C TYR A 103 -18.95 16.78 -8.24
N SER A 104 -18.34 17.38 -9.26
CA SER A 104 -18.90 18.53 -9.98
C SER A 104 -20.23 18.19 -10.66
N ASN A 105 -20.34 17.00 -11.25
CA ASN A 105 -21.58 16.53 -11.87
C ASN A 105 -22.67 16.31 -10.82
N LYS A 106 -22.33 15.73 -9.66
CA LYS A 106 -23.30 15.51 -8.59
C LYS A 106 -23.82 16.81 -8.00
N MET A 107 -22.93 17.79 -7.81
CA MET A 107 -23.29 19.15 -7.36
C MET A 107 -24.28 19.81 -8.32
N ARG A 108 -24.00 19.79 -9.63
CA ARG A 108 -24.93 20.32 -10.64
C ARG A 108 -26.27 19.61 -10.66
N GLN A 109 -26.27 18.28 -10.52
CA GLN A 109 -27.49 17.51 -10.46
C GLN A 109 -28.36 17.95 -9.27
N THR A 110 -27.76 18.11 -8.09
CA THR A 110 -28.49 18.57 -6.90
C THR A 110 -29.00 20.00 -7.01
N GLU A 111 -28.24 20.90 -7.65
CA GLU A 111 -28.69 22.28 -7.91
C GLU A 111 -29.91 22.30 -8.84
N VAL A 112 -29.86 21.50 -9.91
CA VAL A 112 -30.99 21.38 -10.85
C VAL A 112 -32.21 20.78 -10.16
N ASP A 113 -32.04 19.70 -9.39
CA ASP A 113 -33.13 19.06 -8.66
C ASP A 113 -33.79 20.04 -7.66
N ALA A 114 -32.98 20.84 -6.95
CA ALA A 114 -33.49 21.89 -6.05
C ALA A 114 -34.30 22.94 -6.81
N ILE A 115 -33.80 23.47 -7.94
CA ILE A 115 -34.53 24.47 -8.74
C ILE A 115 -35.85 23.92 -9.26
N VAL A 116 -35.86 22.68 -9.77
CA VAL A 116 -37.07 22.03 -10.30
C VAL A 116 -38.12 21.87 -9.21
N SER A 117 -37.73 21.42 -8.02
CA SER A 117 -38.66 21.27 -6.89
C SER A 117 -39.20 22.60 -6.34
N THR A 118 -38.49 23.72 -6.54
CA THR A 118 -38.92 25.05 -6.06
C THR A 118 -39.72 25.89 -7.07
N LYS A 119 -39.87 25.43 -8.32
CA LYS A 119 -40.37 26.27 -9.43
C LYS A 119 -41.89 26.53 -9.40
N ASP A 120 -42.65 25.74 -8.64
CA ASP A 120 -44.12 25.77 -8.62
C ASP A 120 -44.70 26.63 -7.49
N THR A 121 -44.29 27.89 -7.40
CA THR A 121 -45.08 28.90 -6.66
C THR A 121 -45.66 29.89 -7.65
N SER A 122 -46.99 29.90 -7.81
CA SER A 122 -47.69 30.92 -8.58
C SER A 122 -47.41 32.29 -7.97
N LEU A 123 -46.67 33.12 -8.71
CA LEU A 123 -46.39 34.49 -8.29
C LEU A 123 -47.50 35.40 -8.84
N SER A 124 -48.36 35.89 -7.94
CA SER A 124 -49.26 36.98 -8.25
C SER A 124 -48.52 38.31 -8.07
N PHE A 125 -48.30 39.01 -9.18
CA PHE A 125 -47.75 40.36 -9.14
C PHE A 125 -48.91 41.38 -9.11
N PRO A 126 -48.87 42.39 -8.22
CA PRO A 126 -49.87 43.46 -8.25
C PRO A 126 -49.65 44.31 -9.51
N ILE A 127 -50.67 44.39 -10.36
CA ILE A 127 -50.68 45.22 -11.56
C ILE A 127 -51.70 46.34 -11.33
N GLN A 128 -51.28 47.60 -11.50
CA GLN A 128 -52.16 48.76 -11.34
C GLN A 128 -53.43 48.59 -12.20
N GLY A 129 -54.59 48.61 -11.56
CA GLY A 129 -55.90 48.57 -12.20
C GLY A 129 -56.50 47.19 -12.49
N LYS A 130 -55.83 46.07 -12.13
CA LYS A 130 -56.41 44.72 -12.32
C LYS A 130 -56.37 43.78 -11.11
N ASN A 131 -55.63 44.09 -10.06
CA ASN A 131 -55.64 43.32 -8.81
C ASN A 131 -55.92 44.27 -7.64
N LEU A 132 -57.18 44.27 -7.18
CA LEU A 132 -57.63 44.66 -5.83
C LEU A 132 -58.14 43.40 -5.15
#